data_AF-A0A1X1R7L7-F1
#
_entry.id   AF-A0A1X1R7L7-F1
#
_cell.length_a   1.000
_cell.length_b   1.000
_cell.length_c   1.000
_cell.angle_alpha   90.00
_cell.angle_beta   90.00
_cell.angle_gamma   90.00
#
_symmetry.space_group_name_H-M   'P 1'
#
loop_
_entity.id
_entity.type
_entity.pdbx_description
1 polymer ?
#
loop_
_entity_poly.entity_id
_entity_poly.type
_entity_poly.pdbx_seq_one_letter_code
_entity_poly.pdbx_strand_id
1 'polypeptide(L)' 'MAGKEIDRVRASSAWSVVRQHPGMTLFAASPALLACAAVWLLAGSGWALLLALVLVVGGGVALLARRG' A
#
# COMPACT_ATOMS: atom_id res chain seq x y z
N MET A 1 -19.40 17.22 -14.13
CA MET A 1 -18.59 16.82 -12.95
C MET A 1 -18.34 15.31 -13.00
N ALA A 2 -17.42 14.83 -13.85
CA ALA A 2 -17.04 13.42 -13.93
C ALA A 2 -15.59 13.29 -13.44
N GLY A 3 -15.42 13.19 -12.13
CA GLY A 3 -14.11 13.22 -11.46
C GLY A 3 -14.06 12.27 -10.27
N LYS A 4 -14.52 11.04 -10.46
CA LYS A 4 -14.52 9.99 -9.43
C LYS A 4 -14.15 8.60 -9.95
N GLU A 5 -13.81 8.45 -11.23
CA GLU A 5 -13.26 7.20 -11.72
C GLU A 5 -11.75 7.23 -11.49
N ILE A 6 -11.22 6.21 -10.80
CA ILE A 6 -9.78 6.00 -10.73
C ILE A 6 -9.29 5.95 -12.17
N ASP A 7 -8.41 6.87 -12.53
CA ASP A 7 -7.88 6.94 -13.89
C ASP A 7 -7.30 5.57 -14.25
N ARG A 8 -8.00 4.89 -15.16
CA ARG A 8 -7.73 3.51 -15.56
C ARG A 8 -6.31 3.40 -16.13
N VAL A 9 -5.82 4.48 -16.75
CA VAL A 9 -4.44 4.59 -17.23
C VAL A 9 -3.48 4.55 -16.04
N ARG A 10 -3.72 5.34 -14.99
CA ARG A 10 -2.86 5.39 -13.79
C ARG A 10 -2.82 4.06 -13.05
N ALA A 11 -3.95 3.35 -12.95
CA ALA A 11 -4.01 2.03 -12.34
C ALA A 11 -3.24 0.99 -13.18
N SER A 12 -3.39 1.03 -14.50
CA SER A 12 -2.68 0.17 -15.44
C SER A 12 -1.16 0.42 -15.40
N SER A 13 -0.73 1.68 -15.37
CA SER A 13 0.68 2.05 -15.26
C SER A 13 1.30 1.64 -13.93
N ALA A 14 0.58 1.79 -12.82
CA ALA A 14 1.06 1.29 -11.53
C ALA A 14 1.29 -0.23 -11.59
N TRP A 15 0.35 -0.97 -12.19
CA TRP A 15 0.48 -2.41 -12.36
C TRP A 15 1.61 -2.82 -13.31
N SER A 16 1.84 -2.06 -14.39
CA SER A 16 2.97 -2.32 -15.30
C SER A 16 4.31 -2.14 -14.59
N VAL A 17 4.44 -1.13 -13.71
CA VAL A 17 5.65 -0.92 -12.90
C VAL A 17 5.91 -2.10 -11.96
N VAL A 18 4.87 -2.63 -11.30
CA VAL A 18 5.01 -3.82 -10.44
C VAL A 18 5.52 -5.02 -11.24
N ARG A 19 4.99 -5.24 -12.45
CA ARG A 19 5.42 -6.34 -13.31
C ARG A 19 6.82 -6.16 -13.90
N GLN A 20 7.22 -4.94 -14.24
CA GLN A 20 8.54 -4.65 -14.82
C GLN A 20 9.65 -4.61 -13.77
N HIS A 21 9.36 -4.12 -12.55
CA HIS A 21 10.36 -3.94 -11.50
C HIS A 21 9.89 -4.56 -10.17
N PRO A 22 9.75 -5.89 -10.11
CA PRO A 22 9.26 -6.58 -8.91
C PRO A 22 10.18 -6.35 -7.70
N GLY A 23 11.50 -6.31 -7.90
CA GLY A 23 12.47 -6.08 -6.83
C GLY A 23 12.36 -4.68 -6.21
N MET A 24 12.27 -3.63 -7.04
CA MET A 24 12.11 -2.26 -6.54
C MET A 24 10.77 -2.05 -5.84
N THR A 25 9.71 -2.70 -6.35
CA THR A 25 8.39 -2.63 -5.72
C THR A 25 8.41 -3.30 -4.33
N LEU A 26 9.05 -4.46 -4.21
CA LEU A 26 9.24 -5.13 -2.92
C LEU A 26 10.10 -4.29 -1.97
N PHE A 27 11.14 -3.64 -2.48
CA PHE A 27 11.96 -2.75 -1.68
C PHE A 27 11.15 -1.53 -1.19
N ALA A 28 10.32 -0.93 -2.04
CA ALA A 28 9.44 0.17 -1.64
C ALA A 28 8.37 -0.27 -0.61
N ALA A 29 7.86 -1.50 -0.74
CA ALA A 29 6.93 -2.07 0.24
C ALA A 29 7.62 -2.59 1.51
N SER A 30 8.94 -2.72 1.51
CA SER A 30 9.72 -3.34 2.59
C SER A 30 9.48 -2.72 3.96
N PRO A 31 9.35 -1.39 4.15
CA PRO A 31 9.14 -0.83 5.48
C PRO A 31 7.80 -1.27 6.09
N ALA A 32 6.75 -1.36 5.25
CA ALA A 32 5.44 -1.84 5.68
C ALA A 32 5.46 -3.34 6.01
N LEU A 33 6.12 -4.15 5.19
CA LEU A 33 6.28 -5.59 5.42
C LEU A 33 7.07 -5.87 6.70
N LEU A 34 8.16 -5.12 6.94
CA LEU A 34 8.96 -5.24 8.15
C LEU A 34 8.18 -4.85 9.40
N ALA A 35 7.39 -3.76 9.35
CA ALA A 35 6.52 -3.37 10.46
C ALA A 35 5.48 -4.45 10.77
N CYS A 36 4.82 -5.00 9.74
CA CYS A 36 3.88 -6.12 9.91
C CYS A 36 4.56 -7.36 10.51
N ALA A 37 5.74 -7.74 10.01
CA ALA A 37 6.48 -8.89 10.51
C ALA A 37 6.91 -8.70 11.97
N ALA A 38 7.41 -7.50 12.33
CA ALA A 38 7.78 -7.17 13.70
C ALA A 38 6.57 -7.28 14.65
N VAL A 39 5.43 -6.71 14.26
CA VAL A 39 4.20 -6.75 15.07
C VAL A 39 3.67 -8.17 15.19
N TRP A 40 3.75 -8.96 14.12
CA TRP A 40 3.36 -10.37 14.17
C TRP A 40 4.18 -11.13 15.21
N LEU A 41 5.50 -10.94 15.22
CA LEU A 41 6.40 -11.63 16.15
C LEU A 41 6.23 -11.16 17.61
N LEU A 42 5.94 -9.87 17.84
CA LEU A 42 5.91 -9.28 19.18
C LEU A 42 4.53 -9.26 19.83
N ALA A 43 3.47 -9.03 19.06
CA ALA A 43 2.11 -8.83 19.55
C ALA A 43 1.13 -9.91 19.08
N GLY A 44 1.52 -10.75 18.11
CA GLY A 44 0.69 -11.82 17.56
C GLY A 44 -0.16 -11.39 16.36
N SER A 45 -0.79 -12.39 15.71
CA SER A 45 -1.44 -12.23 14.40
C SER A 45 -2.61 -11.23 14.41
N GLY A 46 -3.35 -11.11 15.52
CA GLY A 46 -4.46 -10.16 15.64
C GLY A 46 -4.03 -8.69 15.47
N TRP A 47 -2.92 -8.29 16.12
CA TRP A 47 -2.38 -6.94 16.01
C TRP A 47 -1.71 -6.68 14.66
N ALA A 48 -1.09 -7.70 14.07
CA ALA A 48 -0.50 -7.58 12.73
C ALA A 48 -1.55 -7.31 11.66
N LEU A 49 -2.72 -7.97 11.73
CA LEU A 49 -3.84 -7.73 10.81
C LEU A 49 -4.42 -6.32 10.97
N LEU A 50 -4.58 -5.83 12.20
CA LEU A 50 -5.01 -4.46 12.45
C LEU A 50 -4.04 -3.43 11.89
N LEU A 51 -2.73 -3.64 12.09
CA LEU A 51 -1.71 -2.76 11.55
C LEU A 51 -1.69 -2.77 10.01
N ALA A 52 -1.82 -3.95 9.39
CA ALA A 52 -1.93 -4.07 7.94
C ALA A 52 -3.16 -3.30 7.40
N LEU A 53 -4.31 -3.41 8.07
CA LEU A 53 -5.51 -2.67 7.72
C LEU A 53 -5.29 -1.15 7.81
N VAL A 54 -4.68 -0.69 8.90
CA VAL A 54 -4.35 0.73 9.09
C VAL A 54 -3.37 1.22 8.03
N LEU A 55 -2.37 0.43 7.65
CA LEU A 55 -1.41 0.80 6.61
C LEU A 55 -2.08 0.91 5.23
N VAL A 56 -2.99 -0.01 4.89
CA VAL A 56 -3.72 0.03 3.61
C VAL A 56 -4.67 1.22 3.57
N VAL A 57 -5.50 1.39 4.59
CA VAL A 57 -6.49 2.48 4.65
C VAL A 57 -5.80 3.83 4.78
N GLY A 58 -4.85 3.95 5.71
CA GLY A 58 -4.07 5.15 5.93
C GLY A 58 -3.24 5.54 4.71
N GLY A 59 -2.60 4.57 4.04
CA GLY A 59 -1.90 4.80 2.78
C GLY A 59 -2.83 5.31 1.67
N GLY A 60 -4.01 4.70 1.53
CA GLY A 60 -5.03 5.15 0.59
C GLY A 60 -5.54 6.56 0.87
N VAL A 61 -5.84 6.88 2.14
CA VAL A 61 -6.28 8.22 2.58
C VAL A 61 -5.18 9.25 2.38
N ALA A 62 -3.93 8.94 2.74
CA ALA A 62 -2.80 9.85 2.55
C ALA A 62 -2.55 10.15 1.06
N LEU A 63 -2.70 9.15 0.18
CA LEU A 63 -2.63 9.35 -1.26
C LEU A 63 -3.77 10.22 -1.78
N LEU A 64 -4.97 10.09 -1.23
CA LEU A 64 -6.12 10.90 -1.61
C LEU A 64 -6.00 12.35 -1.09
N ALA A 65 -5.52 12.51 0.14
CA ALA A 65 -5.27 13.82 0.75
C ALA A 65 -4.18 14.62 0.01
N ARG A 66 -3.20 13.94 -0.59
CA ARG A 66 -2.17 14.56 -1.44
C ARG A 66 -2.64 14.90 -2.86
N ARG A 67 -3.90 14.61 -3.21
CA ARG A 67 -4.50 14.92 -4.53
C ARG A 67 -5.41 16.15 -4.53
N GLY A 68 -5.70 16.73 -3.37
CA GLY A 68 -6.42 18.01 -3.23
C GLY A 68 -5.46 19.15 -2.99
#